data_AF-A0A7Y1XT90-F1
#
_entry.id   AF-A0A7Y1XT90-F1
#
_cell.length_a   1.000
_cell.length_b   1.000
_cell.length_c   1.000
_cell.angle_alpha   90.00
_cell.angle_beta   90.00
_cell.angle_gamma   90.00
#
_symmetry.space_group_name_H-M   'P 1'
#
loop_
_entity.id
_entity.type
_entity.pdbx_description
1 polymer ?
#
loop_
_entity_poly.entity_id
_entity_poly.type
_entity_poly.pdbx_seq_one_letter_code
_entity_poly.pdbx_strand_id
1 'polypeptide(L)'
;RKELDQSNEQQFDLKHGRGGIGDIEFIVQYLVLTNAEDHSEVIEFTDNIRQLDALASCRIIPPEAAEELQDIYRAYRRRQHHLVLNNEPVVLPPTEFDNERRAVIRHWDEAFRD
;
A
#
# COMPACT_ATOMS: atom_id res chain seq x y z
N ARG A 1 11.84 8.69 -4.94
CA ARG A 1 10.44 9.03 -5.31
C ARG A 1 10.34 9.94 -6.53
N LYS A 2 10.97 11.13 -6.53
CA LYS A 2 10.90 12.12 -7.64
C LYS A 2 11.19 11.57 -9.04
N GLU A 3 12.11 10.62 -9.17
CA GLU A 3 12.49 10.07 -10.50
C GLU A 3 11.45 9.11 -11.10
N LEU A 4 10.53 8.56 -10.29
CA LEU A 4 9.56 7.55 -10.74
C LEU A 4 8.10 8.00 -10.61
N ASP A 5 7.81 8.91 -9.67
CA ASP A 5 6.45 9.41 -9.42
C ASP A 5 6.02 10.39 -10.50
N GLN A 6 5.04 9.98 -11.30
CA GLN A 6 4.45 10.81 -12.37
C GLN A 6 3.25 11.64 -11.92
N SER A 7 2.92 11.66 -10.63
CA SER A 7 1.74 12.37 -10.11
C SER A 7 1.88 13.89 -10.24
N ASN A 8 0.77 14.55 -10.56
CA ASN A 8 0.63 16.00 -10.55
C ASN A 8 -0.83 16.38 -10.24
N GLU A 9 -1.21 17.66 -10.42
CA GLU A 9 -2.58 18.13 -10.16
C GLU A 9 -3.65 17.44 -11.02
N GLN A 10 -3.28 16.89 -12.18
CA GLN A 10 -4.19 16.30 -13.16
C GLN A 10 -4.12 14.77 -13.21
N GLN A 11 -3.16 14.14 -12.55
CA GLN A 11 -3.01 12.68 -12.58
C GLN A 11 -2.36 12.11 -11.31
N PHE A 12 -2.72 10.88 -11.01
CA PHE A 12 -2.16 10.08 -9.93
C PHE A 12 -1.40 8.89 -10.50
N ASP A 13 -0.10 8.77 -10.20
CA ASP A 13 0.67 7.56 -10.48
C ASP A 13 0.28 6.47 -9.48
N LEU A 14 -0.50 5.49 -9.94
CA LEU A 14 -1.06 4.46 -9.06
C LEU A 14 0.02 3.59 -8.41
N LYS A 15 1.20 3.45 -9.04
CA LYS A 15 2.28 2.60 -8.54
C LYS A 15 3.24 3.37 -7.63
N HIS A 16 3.76 4.50 -8.08
CA HIS A 16 4.84 5.22 -7.39
C HIS A 16 4.37 6.49 -6.67
N GLY A 17 3.16 6.96 -6.97
CA GLY A 17 2.57 8.15 -6.40
C GLY A 17 2.32 8.05 -4.89
N ARG A 18 2.32 9.19 -4.21
CA ARG A 18 1.95 9.28 -2.78
C ARG A 18 0.55 8.73 -2.56
N GLY A 19 0.42 7.74 -1.67
CA GLY A 19 -0.79 6.95 -1.44
C GLY A 19 -1.02 5.81 -2.44
N GLY A 20 0.00 5.44 -3.23
CA GLY A 20 -0.05 4.38 -4.24
C GLY A 20 0.39 3.01 -3.73
N ILE A 21 0.48 2.04 -4.66
CA ILE A 21 0.85 0.64 -4.36
C ILE A 21 2.18 0.55 -3.61
N GLY A 22 3.18 1.33 -4.05
CA GLY A 22 4.49 1.33 -3.43
C GLY A 22 4.47 1.77 -1.97
N ASP A 23 3.57 2.70 -1.58
CA ASP A 23 3.47 3.11 -0.18
C ASP A 23 2.92 1.97 0.69
N ILE A 24 1.94 1.20 0.20
CA ILE A 24 1.44 0.02 0.91
C ILE A 24 2.55 -1.04 1.05
N GLU A 25 3.27 -1.33 -0.04
CA GLU A 25 4.39 -2.27 -0.03
C GLU A 25 5.45 -1.88 1.01
N PHE A 26 5.79 -0.60 1.09
CA PHE A 26 6.78 -0.09 2.05
C PHE A 26 6.27 -0.07 3.49
N ILE A 27 4.99 0.27 3.74
CA ILE A 27 4.39 0.17 5.08
C ILE A 27 4.50 -1.27 5.59
N VAL A 28 4.10 -2.24 4.77
CA VAL A 28 4.14 -3.67 5.16
C VAL A 28 5.58 -4.12 5.40
N GLN A 29 6.50 -3.82 4.48
CA GLN A 29 7.91 -4.18 4.63
C GLN A 29 8.55 -3.57 5.88
N TYR A 30 8.27 -2.30 6.16
CA TYR A 30 8.76 -1.62 7.35
C TYR A 30 8.27 -2.32 8.62
N LEU A 31 6.96 -2.52 8.75
CA LEU A 31 6.36 -3.15 9.92
C LEU A 31 6.84 -4.59 10.11
N VAL A 32 7.02 -5.35 9.03
CA VAL A 32 7.61 -6.69 9.08
C VAL A 32 9.04 -6.61 9.62
N LEU A 33 9.89 -5.74 9.07
CA LEU A 33 11.29 -5.64 9.47
C LEU A 33 11.47 -5.18 10.92
N THR A 34 10.64 -4.26 11.41
CA THR A 34 10.74 -3.75 12.78
C THR A 34 10.22 -4.72 13.84
N ASN A 35 9.45 -5.75 13.45
CA ASN A 35 8.81 -6.67 14.37
C ASN A 35 9.25 -8.14 14.18
N ALA A 36 10.05 -8.45 13.16
CA ALA A 36 10.44 -9.82 12.83
C ALA A 36 11.27 -10.52 13.92
N GLU A 37 11.97 -9.77 14.78
CA GLU A 37 12.74 -10.34 15.89
C GLU A 37 11.81 -10.93 16.95
N ASP A 38 10.74 -10.23 17.30
CA ASP A 38 9.79 -10.63 18.36
C ASP A 38 8.63 -11.48 17.83
N HIS A 39 8.31 -11.38 16.53
CA HIS A 39 7.14 -11.99 15.90
C HIS A 39 7.51 -12.71 14.60
N SER A 40 8.00 -13.94 14.70
CA SER A 40 8.39 -14.76 13.53
C SER A 40 7.26 -15.01 12.53
N GLU A 41 5.99 -14.90 12.96
CA GLU A 41 4.79 -15.05 12.12
C GLU A 41 4.73 -14.01 11.01
N VAL A 42 5.28 -12.80 11.22
CA VAL A 42 5.24 -11.72 10.22
C VAL A 42 6.17 -11.96 9.03
N ILE A 43 7.07 -12.94 9.13
CA ILE A 43 7.99 -13.36 8.06
C ILE A 43 7.67 -14.75 7.47
N GLU A 44 6.56 -15.38 7.88
CA GLU A 44 6.15 -16.69 7.34
C GLU A 44 5.85 -16.60 5.82
N PHE A 45 5.26 -15.48 5.39
CA PHE A 45 4.89 -15.21 4.01
C PHE A 45 5.58 -13.96 3.47
N THR A 46 5.67 -13.87 2.14
CA THR A 46 6.35 -12.78 1.43
C THR A 46 5.41 -11.85 0.65
N ASP A 47 4.10 -12.14 0.62
CA ASP A 47 3.12 -11.26 -0.02
C ASP A 47 2.41 -10.37 1.00
N ASN A 48 2.08 -9.14 0.56
CA ASN A 48 1.52 -8.11 1.42
C ASN A 48 0.20 -8.52 2.12
N ILE A 49 -0.64 -9.34 1.47
CA ILE A 49 -1.95 -9.67 2.03
C ILE A 49 -1.76 -10.51 3.29
N ARG A 50 -1.02 -11.62 3.19
CA ARG A 50 -0.78 -12.48 4.34
C ARG A 50 0.13 -11.83 5.39
N GLN A 51 1.04 -10.96 4.98
CA GLN A 51 1.82 -10.16 5.93
C GLN A 51 0.94 -9.19 6.71
N LEU A 52 -0.04 -8.53 6.09
CA LEU A 52 -1.02 -7.71 6.80
C LEU A 52 -1.87 -8.53 7.80
N ASP A 53 -2.27 -9.75 7.43
CA ASP A 53 -2.97 -10.67 8.35
C ASP A 53 -2.11 -11.02 9.57
N ALA A 54 -0.83 -11.33 9.35
CA ALA A 54 0.11 -11.63 10.42
C ALA A 54 0.34 -10.41 11.33
N LEU A 55 0.56 -9.22 10.75
CA LEU A 55 0.73 -7.97 11.49
C LEU A 55 -0.48 -7.66 12.39
N ALA A 56 -1.71 -7.89 11.91
CA ALA A 56 -2.92 -7.74 12.71
C ALA A 56 -3.03 -8.82 13.81
N SER A 57 -2.72 -10.08 13.48
CA SER A 57 -2.78 -11.20 14.42
C SER A 57 -1.80 -11.04 15.59
N CYS A 58 -0.62 -10.49 15.32
CA CYS A 58 0.38 -10.12 16.33
C CYS A 58 0.06 -8.80 17.06
N ARG A 59 -1.06 -8.13 16.73
CA ARG A 59 -1.50 -6.84 17.29
C ARG A 59 -0.53 -5.68 17.04
N ILE A 60 0.29 -5.76 15.99
CA ILE A 60 1.20 -4.69 15.56
C ILE A 60 0.40 -3.54 14.93
N ILE A 61 -0.68 -3.88 14.21
CA ILE A 61 -1.67 -2.93 13.70
C ILE A 61 -3.09 -3.37 14.07
N PRO A 62 -4.07 -2.45 14.13
CA PRO A 62 -5.48 -2.82 14.28
C PRO A 62 -5.97 -3.71 13.12
N PRO A 63 -6.85 -4.69 13.35
CA PRO A 63 -7.44 -5.50 12.29
C PRO A 63 -8.12 -4.69 11.19
N GLU A 64 -8.78 -3.59 11.55
CA GLU A 64 -9.48 -2.70 10.61
C GLU A 64 -8.49 -1.98 9.68
N ALA A 65 -7.29 -1.65 10.18
CA ALA A 65 -6.24 -1.06 9.35
C ALA A 65 -5.68 -2.07 8.34
N ALA A 66 -5.49 -3.32 8.77
CA ALA A 66 -5.08 -4.40 7.87
C ALA A 66 -6.12 -4.65 6.78
N GLU A 67 -7.41 -4.74 7.14
CA GLU A 67 -8.50 -4.91 6.18
C GLU A 67 -8.57 -3.75 5.17
N GLU A 68 -8.52 -2.49 5.64
CA GLU A 68 -8.53 -1.31 4.77
C GLU A 68 -7.35 -1.33 3.77
N LEU A 69 -6.12 -1.60 4.23
CA LEU A 69 -4.94 -1.67 3.36
C LEU A 69 -5.00 -2.84 2.38
N GLN A 70 -5.51 -4.01 2.79
CA GLN A 70 -5.68 -5.15 1.91
C GLN A 70 -6.67 -4.85 0.78
N ASP A 71 -7.81 -4.24 1.10
CA ASP A 71 -8.84 -3.94 0.11
C ASP A 71 -8.38 -2.88 -0.88
N ILE A 72 -7.69 -1.84 -0.41
CA ILE A 72 -7.07 -0.84 -1.28
C ILE A 72 -6.01 -1.50 -2.17
N TYR A 73 -5.14 -2.34 -1.61
CA TYR A 73 -4.10 -3.03 -2.38
C TYR A 73 -4.72 -3.92 -3.48
N ARG A 74 -5.76 -4.70 -3.15
CA ARG A 74 -6.49 -5.52 -4.15
C ARG A 74 -7.12 -4.65 -5.23
N ALA A 75 -7.73 -3.51 -4.88
CA ALA A 75 -8.32 -2.59 -5.84
C ALA A 75 -7.26 -2.00 -6.78
N TYR A 76 -6.14 -1.52 -6.22
CA TYR A 76 -5.04 -0.95 -6.99
C TYR A 76 -4.39 -1.97 -7.91
N ARG A 77 -4.10 -3.19 -7.43
CA ARG A 77 -3.52 -4.26 -8.25
C ARG A 77 -4.46 -4.65 -9.39
N ARG A 78 -5.76 -4.77 -9.14
CA ARG A 78 -6.76 -5.01 -10.20
C ARG A 78 -6.75 -3.89 -11.25
N ARG A 79 -6.75 -2.63 -10.82
CA ARG A 79 -6.73 -1.49 -11.76
C ARG A 79 -5.44 -1.43 -12.57
N GLN A 80 -4.29 -1.62 -11.91
CA GLN A 80 -2.98 -1.69 -12.57
C GLN A 80 -2.95 -2.81 -13.61
N HIS A 81 -3.41 -4.01 -13.27
CA HIS A 81 -3.46 -5.13 -14.22
C HIS A 81 -4.32 -4.81 -15.44
N HIS A 82 -5.47 -4.15 -15.26
CA HIS A 82 -6.32 -3.72 -16.37
C HIS A 82 -5.60 -2.73 -17.30
N LEU A 83 -4.95 -1.70 -16.74
CA LEU A 83 -4.18 -0.72 -17.52
C LEU A 83 -3.06 -1.39 -18.33
N VAL A 84 -2.28 -2.25 -17.67
CA VAL A 84 -1.17 -2.97 -18.30
C VAL A 84 -1.64 -3.87 -19.43
N LEU A 85 -2.74 -4.61 -19.24
CA LEU A 85 -3.32 -5.47 -20.28
C LEU A 85 -3.83 -4.67 -21.50
N ASN A 86 -4.27 -3.43 -21.28
CA ASN A 86 -4.70 -2.53 -22.35
C ASN A 86 -3.55 -1.73 -22.99
N ASN A 87 -2.30 -1.94 -22.56
CA ASN A 87 -1.14 -1.11 -22.91
C ASN A 87 -1.31 0.40 -22.56
N GLU A 88 -2.05 0.68 -21.49
CA GLU A 88 -2.23 2.03 -20.95
C GLU A 88 -1.19 2.34 -19.86
N PRO A 89 -0.79 3.61 -19.69
CA PRO A 89 0.08 4.00 -18.60
C PRO A 89 -0.60 3.79 -17.23
N VAL A 90 0.19 3.50 -16.20
CA VAL A 90 -0.28 3.26 -14.81
C VAL A 90 -0.53 4.59 -14.09
N VAL A 91 -1.23 5.50 -14.75
CA VAL A 91 -1.64 6.81 -14.24
C VAL A 91 -3.16 6.94 -14.34
N LEU A 92 -3.77 7.55 -13.33
CA LEU A 92 -5.22 7.69 -13.19
C LEU A 92 -5.63 9.16 -13.05
N PRO A 93 -6.88 9.53 -13.36
CA PRO A 93 -7.44 10.80 -12.91
C PRO A 93 -7.34 10.91 -11.37
N PRO A 94 -7.05 12.10 -10.80
CA PRO A 94 -6.84 12.25 -9.37
C PRO A 94 -8.11 12.00 -8.54
N THR A 95 -9.28 12.05 -9.17
CA THR A 95 -10.57 11.72 -8.55
C THR A 95 -10.82 10.22 -8.43
N GLU A 96 -10.14 9.40 -9.23
CA GLU A 96 -10.21 7.94 -9.12
C GLU A 96 -9.40 7.52 -7.88
N PHE A 97 -10.03 6.81 -6.96
CA PHE A 97 -9.46 6.35 -5.69
C PHE A 97 -8.99 7.46 -4.71
N ASP A 98 -9.59 8.66 -4.74
CA ASP A 98 -9.18 9.74 -3.84
C ASP A 98 -9.30 9.38 -2.34
N ASN A 99 -10.35 8.65 -1.96
CA ASN A 99 -10.55 8.24 -0.56
C ASN A 99 -9.49 7.22 -0.12
N GLU A 100 -9.23 6.23 -0.97
CA GLU A 100 -8.25 5.17 -0.76
C GLU A 100 -6.83 5.75 -0.71
N ARG A 101 -6.52 6.68 -1.61
CA ARG A 101 -5.24 7.40 -1.61
C ARG A 101 -5.05 8.16 -0.30
N ARG A 102 -6.07 8.89 0.16
CA ARG A 102 -6.03 9.57 1.46
C ARG A 102 -5.85 8.57 2.61
N ALA A 103 -6.48 7.40 2.56
CA ALA A 103 -6.33 6.36 3.57
C ALA A 103 -4.89 5.81 3.62
N VAL A 104 -4.30 5.46 2.48
CA VAL A 104 -2.90 4.99 2.42
C VAL A 104 -1.95 6.05 2.96
N ILE A 105 -2.19 7.34 2.66
CA ILE A 105 -1.38 8.44 3.20
C ILE A 105 -1.49 8.53 4.73
N ARG A 106 -2.68 8.35 5.31
CA ARG A 106 -2.84 8.31 6.77
C ARG A 106 -2.03 7.16 7.37
N HIS A 107 -2.18 5.95 6.82
CA HIS A 107 -1.44 4.77 7.29
C HIS A 107 0.07 4.94 7.15
N TRP A 108 0.53 5.60 6.08
CA TRP A 108 1.93 5.98 5.92
C TRP A 108 2.40 6.91 7.04
N ASP A 109 1.66 8.00 7.27
CA ASP A 109 1.99 9.00 8.28
C ASP A 109 1.87 8.43 9.73
N GLU A 110 1.13 7.34 9.93
CA GLU A 110 1.05 6.60 11.20
C GLU A 110 2.21 5.62 11.37
N ALA A 111 2.56 4.85 10.33
CA ALA A 111 3.64 3.86 10.39
C ALA A 111 5.03 4.49 10.55
N PHE A 112 5.26 5.64 9.92
CA PHE A 112 6.55 6.35 9.92
C PHE A 112 6.55 7.59 10.83
N ARG A 113 5.67 7.62 11.83
CA ARG A 113 5.69 8.66 12.87
C ARG A 113 6.80 8.29 13.87
N ASP A 114 7.79 9.16 14.03
CA ASP A 114 8.86 9.03 15.03
C ASP A 114 8.31 8.88 16.46
#